data_AF-A0A382D6Q5-F1
#
_entry.id   AF-A0A382D6Q5-F1
#
_cell.length_a   1.000
_cell.length_b   1.000
_cell.length_c   1.000
_cell.angle_alpha   90.00
_cell.angle_beta   90.00
_cell.angle_gamma   90.00
#
_symmetry.space_group_name_H-M   'P 1'
#
loop_
_entity.id
_entity.type
_entity.pdbx_description
1 polymer ?
#
loop_
_entity_poly.entity_id
_entity_poly.type
_entity_poly.pdbx_seq_one_letter_code
_entity_poly.pdbx_strand_id
1 'polypeptide(L)'
;MPDQDKHSRTEAPTPKKRKKEREKGNVARSMDVNSVVVLIAGILVIKFMGENLLSGISHFTSGIYTTLTTIQLTPESTIQYTQNGIWYIFGVISPILITIMILGLASNFGQVGFFYSKKALIPKFSKFNPLKGVKRIFSSKSLVELVKGIVKVTII
;
A
#
# COMPACT_ATOMS: atom_id res chain seq x y z
N MET A 1 -16.73 33.89 5.44
CA MET A 1 -16.14 33.97 4.08
C MET A 1 -17.11 33.26 3.14
N PRO A 2 -17.58 33.92 2.08
CA PRO A 2 -18.78 33.49 1.35
C PRO A 2 -18.51 32.26 0.48
N ASP A 3 -19.34 31.23 0.64
CA ASP A 3 -19.41 30.00 -0.13
C ASP A 3 -20.08 30.21 -1.51
N GLN A 4 -19.59 31.14 -2.35
CA GLN A 4 -20.23 31.45 -3.64
C GLN A 4 -19.50 30.98 -4.91
N ASP A 5 -18.26 30.49 -4.87
CA ASP A 5 -17.47 30.22 -6.10
C ASP A 5 -17.12 28.74 -6.37
N LYS A 6 -18.03 27.79 -6.08
CA LYS A 6 -17.79 26.38 -6.45
C LYS A 6 -18.39 25.97 -7.79
N HIS A 7 -19.44 26.64 -8.26
CA HIS A 7 -20.10 26.32 -9.54
C HIS A 7 -19.52 27.08 -10.74
N SER A 8 -18.85 28.22 -10.54
CA SER A 8 -18.38 29.10 -11.62
C SER A 8 -16.95 28.82 -12.12
N ARG A 9 -16.36 27.66 -11.76
CA ARG A 9 -14.99 27.28 -12.17
C ARG A 9 -15.03 26.19 -13.23
N THR A 10 -15.47 26.55 -14.43
CA THR A 10 -15.43 25.72 -15.64
C THR A 10 -14.06 25.70 -16.31
N GLU A 11 -13.19 26.67 -16.01
CA GLU A 11 -11.87 26.78 -16.64
C GLU A 11 -10.77 26.00 -15.92
N ALA A 12 -9.79 25.57 -16.72
CA ALA A 12 -8.60 24.90 -16.23
C ALA A 12 -7.81 25.82 -15.28
N PRO A 13 -7.29 25.30 -14.15
CA PRO A 13 -6.54 26.12 -13.20
C PRO A 13 -5.25 26.65 -13.84
N THR A 14 -4.97 27.94 -13.64
CA THR A 14 -3.77 28.62 -14.15
C THR A 14 -2.48 27.96 -13.65
N PRO A 15 -1.35 28.07 -14.39
CA PRO A 15 -0.07 27.46 -14.00
C PRO A 15 0.40 27.85 -12.60
N LYS A 16 0.22 29.12 -12.22
CA LYS A 16 0.54 29.63 -10.87
C LYS A 16 -0.27 28.94 -9.77
N LYS A 17 -1.55 28.67 -10.01
CA LYS A 17 -2.43 27.96 -9.07
C LYS A 17 -2.04 26.49 -8.93
N ARG A 18 -1.71 25.80 -10.03
CA ARG A 18 -1.21 24.41 -10.02
C ARG A 18 0.09 24.28 -9.23
N LYS A 19 1.06 25.18 -9.46
CA LYS A 19 2.33 25.21 -8.74
C LYS A 19 2.13 25.41 -7.23
N LYS A 20 1.25 26.35 -6.84
CA LYS A 20 0.94 26.61 -5.42
C LYS A 20 0.27 25.42 -4.71
N GLU A 21 -0.60 24.68 -5.39
CA GLU A 21 -1.19 23.46 -4.83
C GLU A 21 -0.16 22.33 -4.73
N ARG A 22 0.68 22.16 -5.75
CA ARG A 22 1.81 21.22 -5.69
C ARG A 22 2.72 21.53 -4.51
N GLU A 23 3.13 22.79 -4.31
CA GLU A 23 3.90 23.25 -3.13
C GLU A 23 3.26 22.93 -1.78
N LYS A 24 1.93 22.81 -1.70
CA LYS A 24 1.22 22.42 -0.47
C LYS A 24 1.20 20.91 -0.24
N GLY A 25 1.77 20.12 -1.16
CA GLY A 25 1.74 18.66 -1.17
C GLY A 25 0.56 18.05 -1.94
N ASN A 26 -0.27 18.86 -2.60
CA ASN A 26 -1.38 18.37 -3.40
C ASN A 26 -0.89 18.06 -4.81
N VAL A 27 -0.40 16.83 -5.00
CA VAL A 27 0.05 16.29 -6.29
C VAL A 27 -1.07 15.44 -6.90
N ALA A 28 -1.21 15.52 -8.23
CA ALA A 28 -2.08 14.60 -8.95
C ALA A 28 -1.41 13.22 -8.96
N ARG A 29 -2.13 12.22 -8.47
CA ARG A 29 -1.75 10.81 -8.54
C ARG A 29 -2.99 9.98 -8.79
N SER A 30 -2.86 8.94 -9.61
CA SER A 30 -3.91 7.97 -9.85
C SER A 30 -3.82 6.86 -8.81
N MET A 31 -4.91 6.64 -8.09
CA MET A 31 -4.99 5.50 -7.18
C MET A 31 -4.97 4.18 -7.95
N ASP A 32 -5.56 4.16 -9.15
CA ASP A 32 -5.69 2.97 -9.98
C ASP A 32 -4.35 2.47 -10.52
N VAL A 33 -3.46 3.38 -10.91
CA VAL A 33 -2.10 3.01 -11.37
C VAL A 33 -1.37 2.27 -10.25
N ASN A 34 -1.51 2.74 -9.01
CA ASN A 34 -0.84 2.10 -7.88
C ASN A 34 -1.42 0.70 -7.60
N SER A 35 -2.74 0.53 -7.69
CA SER A 35 -3.39 -0.77 -7.54
C SER A 35 -2.94 -1.77 -8.61
N VAL A 36 -2.85 -1.35 -9.88
CA VAL A 36 -2.40 -2.21 -10.99
C VAL A 36 -0.93 -2.62 -10.80
N VAL A 37 -0.06 -1.69 -10.41
CA VAL A 37 1.36 -2.01 -10.18
C VAL A 37 1.52 -3.00 -9.04
N VAL A 38 0.76 -2.87 -7.95
CA VAL A 38 0.78 -3.83 -6.83
C VAL A 38 0.26 -5.20 -7.25
N LEU A 39 -0.79 -5.27 -8.07
CA LEU A 39 -1.28 -6.53 -8.63
C LEU A 39 -0.21 -7.21 -9.50
N ILE A 40 0.40 -6.48 -10.43
CA ILE A 40 1.49 -7.00 -11.27
C ILE A 40 2.67 -7.44 -10.41
N ALA A 41 3.03 -6.67 -9.38
CA ALA A 41 4.07 -7.03 -8.42
C ALA A 41 3.77 -8.39 -7.76
N GLY A 42 2.54 -8.59 -7.28
CA GLY A 42 2.10 -9.85 -6.70
C GLY A 42 2.21 -11.02 -7.67
N ILE A 43 1.78 -10.84 -8.92
CA ILE A 43 1.90 -11.87 -9.97
C ILE A 43 3.37 -12.21 -10.24
N LEU A 44 4.25 -11.22 -10.34
CA LEU A 44 5.68 -11.43 -10.58
C LEU A 44 6.34 -12.16 -9.40
N VAL A 45 5.99 -11.78 -8.16
CA VAL A 45 6.47 -12.47 -6.95
C VAL A 45 6.04 -13.94 -6.98
N ILE A 46 4.77 -14.24 -7.25
CA ILE A 46 4.30 -15.63 -7.33
C ILE A 46 5.01 -16.37 -8.47
N LYS A 47 5.14 -15.74 -9.65
CA LYS A 47 5.76 -16.37 -10.82
C LYS A 47 7.23 -16.73 -10.60
N PHE A 48 8.01 -15.83 -10.00
CA PHE A 48 9.46 -16.01 -9.87
C PHE A 48 9.90 -16.55 -8.50
N MET A 49 9.10 -16.35 -7.46
CA MET A 49 9.42 -16.74 -6.08
C MET A 49 8.48 -17.79 -5.51
N GLY A 50 7.38 -18.11 -6.19
CA GLY A 50 6.37 -19.05 -5.70
C GLY A 50 6.92 -20.44 -5.42
N GLU A 51 7.83 -20.94 -6.26
CA GLU A 51 8.49 -22.23 -6.04
C GLU A 51 9.35 -22.21 -4.77
N ASN A 52 10.16 -21.16 -4.57
CA ASN A 52 10.98 -20.97 -3.37
C ASN A 52 10.13 -20.79 -2.10
N LEU A 53 8.98 -20.14 -2.23
CA LEU A 53 8.00 -19.98 -1.15
C LEU A 53 7.41 -21.33 -0.73
N LEU A 54 6.94 -22.11 -1.71
CA LEU A 54 6.33 -23.41 -1.47
C LEU A 54 7.35 -24.42 -0.95
N SER A 55 8.53 -24.48 -1.57
CA SER A 55 9.61 -25.36 -1.12
C SER A 55 10.04 -24.99 0.29
N GLY A 56 10.10 -23.69 0.60
CA GLY A 56 10.44 -23.22 1.91
C GLY A 56 9.42 -23.63 2.97
N ILE A 57 8.14 -23.32 2.76
CA ILE A 57 7.07 -23.75 3.67
C ILE A 57 7.11 -25.27 3.86
N SER A 58 7.26 -26.03 2.77
CA SER A 58 7.37 -27.50 2.82
C SER A 58 8.56 -27.97 3.65
N HIS A 59 9.73 -27.34 3.52
CA HIS A 59 10.93 -27.69 4.28
C HIS A 59 10.76 -27.40 5.76
N PHE A 60 10.21 -26.23 6.10
CA PHE A 60 9.97 -25.85 7.49
C PHE A 60 8.95 -26.78 8.16
N THR A 61 7.82 -27.03 7.49
CA THR A 61 6.80 -27.94 7.99
C THR A 61 7.35 -29.36 8.13
N SER A 62 8.02 -29.89 7.11
CA SER A 62 8.62 -31.24 7.18
C SER A 62 9.66 -31.34 8.29
N GLY A 63 10.51 -30.32 8.45
CA GLY A 63 11.51 -30.27 9.51
C GLY A 63 10.91 -30.27 10.91
N ILE A 64 9.76 -29.63 11.12
CA ILE A 64 9.01 -29.75 12.38
C ILE A 64 8.55 -31.19 12.56
N TYR A 65 7.84 -31.77 11.58
CA TYR A 65 7.27 -33.11 11.71
C TYR A 65 8.31 -34.21 11.93
N THR A 66 9.48 -34.13 11.28
CA THR A 66 10.57 -35.10 11.47
C THR A 66 11.21 -35.01 12.85
N THR A 67 11.12 -33.85 13.50
CA THR A 67 11.77 -33.61 14.79
C THR A 67 10.82 -33.86 15.96
N LEU A 68 9.51 -33.98 15.72
CA LEU A 68 8.50 -34.23 16.77
C LEU A 68 8.76 -35.49 17.60
N THR A 69 9.38 -36.53 17.01
CA THR A 69 9.66 -37.79 17.71
C THR A 69 10.98 -37.80 18.48
N THR A 70 11.84 -36.80 18.26
CA THR A 70 13.20 -36.73 18.84
C THR A 70 13.40 -35.51 19.74
N ILE A 71 12.50 -34.53 19.68
CA ILE A 71 12.53 -33.33 20.53
C ILE A 71 12.20 -33.67 21.99
N GLN A 72 13.02 -33.17 22.90
CA GLN A 72 12.64 -33.02 24.29
C GLN A 72 12.13 -31.59 24.49
N LEU A 73 10.86 -31.44 24.86
CA LEU A 73 10.23 -30.14 25.09
C LEU A 73 10.74 -29.53 26.41
N THR A 74 11.86 -28.82 26.32
CA THR A 74 12.40 -27.98 27.40
C THR A 74 12.10 -26.50 27.12
N PRO A 75 12.10 -25.62 28.13
CA PRO A 75 11.94 -24.18 27.91
C PRO A 75 12.96 -23.62 26.90
N GLU A 76 14.21 -24.07 26.97
CA GLU A 76 15.30 -23.61 26.11
C GLU A 76 15.13 -24.04 24.65
N SER A 77 14.82 -25.32 24.41
CA SER A 77 14.54 -25.82 23.06
C SER A 77 13.31 -25.15 22.45
N THR A 78 12.25 -24.91 23.23
CA THR A 78 11.04 -24.23 22.78
C THR A 78 11.34 -22.80 22.30
N ILE A 79 12.17 -22.06 23.03
CA ILE A 79 12.61 -20.72 22.63
C ILE A 79 13.39 -20.79 21.31
N GLN A 80 14.32 -21.75 21.18
CA GLN A 80 15.13 -21.92 19.99
C GLN A 80 14.28 -22.24 18.75
N TYR A 81 13.33 -23.17 18.84
CA TYR A 81 12.42 -23.49 17.74
C TYR A 81 11.52 -22.31 17.36
N THR A 82 11.06 -21.55 18.35
CA THR A 82 10.25 -20.35 18.11
C THR A 82 11.06 -19.27 17.37
N GLN A 83 12.29 -19.01 17.81
CA GLN A 83 13.18 -18.05 17.15
C GLN A 83 13.51 -18.49 15.72
N ASN A 84 13.85 -19.76 15.53
CA ASN A 84 14.10 -20.32 14.20
C ASN A 84 12.87 -20.19 13.30
N GLY A 85 11.67 -20.45 13.83
CA GLY A 85 10.42 -20.24 13.11
C GLY A 85 10.17 -18.79 12.70
N ILE A 86 10.43 -17.83 13.60
CA ILE A 86 10.31 -16.40 13.30
C ILE A 86 11.29 -16.01 12.17
N TRP A 87 12.56 -16.40 12.29
CA TRP A 87 13.56 -16.11 11.26
C TRP A 87 13.22 -16.76 9.93
N TYR A 88 12.68 -17.97 9.96
CA TYR A 88 12.23 -18.68 8.77
C TYR A 88 11.10 -17.93 8.05
N ILE A 89 10.04 -17.60 8.79
CA ILE A 89 8.90 -16.83 8.28
C ILE A 89 9.37 -15.48 7.74
N PHE A 90 10.27 -14.80 8.46
CA PHE A 90 10.83 -13.53 8.00
C PHE A 90 11.62 -13.70 6.70
N GLY A 91 12.45 -14.73 6.58
CA GLY A 91 13.19 -15.05 5.36
C GLY A 91 12.28 -15.33 4.16
N VAL A 92 11.15 -16.00 4.39
CA VAL A 92 10.18 -16.35 3.33
C VAL A 92 9.32 -15.14 2.92
N ILE A 93 8.89 -14.32 3.87
CA ILE A 93 7.99 -13.17 3.62
C ILE A 93 8.76 -11.93 3.16
N SER A 94 10.00 -11.73 3.63
CA SER A 94 10.77 -10.51 3.35
C SER A 94 10.92 -10.19 1.85
N PRO A 95 11.15 -11.15 0.93
CA PRO A 95 11.32 -10.80 -0.47
C PRO A 95 10.00 -10.30 -1.09
N ILE A 96 8.87 -10.87 -0.68
CA ILE A 96 7.53 -10.40 -1.10
C ILE A 96 7.34 -8.95 -0.66
N LEU A 97 7.60 -8.66 0.62
CA LEU A 97 7.43 -7.32 1.17
C LEU A 97 8.36 -6.31 0.49
N ILE A 98 9.62 -6.69 0.28
CA ILE A 98 10.62 -5.85 -0.38
C ILE A 98 10.19 -5.56 -1.82
N THR A 99 9.78 -6.56 -2.59
CA THR A 99 9.34 -6.37 -3.99
C THR A 99 8.11 -5.47 -4.08
N ILE A 100 7.09 -5.70 -3.25
CA ILE A 100 5.88 -4.86 -3.22
C ILE A 100 6.23 -3.44 -2.79
N MET A 101 7.09 -3.27 -1.78
CA MET A 101 7.53 -1.95 -1.32
C MET A 101 8.27 -1.20 -2.43
N ILE A 102 9.24 -1.84 -3.10
CA ILE A 102 10.01 -1.23 -4.17
C ILE A 102 9.09 -0.83 -5.33
N LEU A 103 8.23 -1.73 -5.80
CA LEU A 103 7.34 -1.44 -6.93
C LEU A 103 6.25 -0.41 -6.59
N GLY A 104 5.73 -0.45 -5.36
CA GLY A 104 4.80 0.56 -4.87
C GLY A 104 5.43 1.95 -4.75
N LEU A 105 6.68 2.02 -4.27
CA LEU A 105 7.45 3.27 -4.26
C LEU A 105 7.74 3.74 -5.68
N ALA A 106 8.23 2.86 -6.56
CA ALA A 106 8.52 3.18 -7.96
C ALA A 106 7.28 3.70 -8.70
N SER A 107 6.10 3.13 -8.45
CA SER A 107 4.82 3.64 -8.97
C SER A 107 4.52 5.07 -8.48
N ASN A 108 4.69 5.34 -7.18
CA ASN A 108 4.47 6.68 -6.63
C ASN A 108 5.48 7.70 -7.18
N PHE A 109 6.75 7.32 -7.26
CA PHE A 109 7.80 8.16 -7.84
C PHE A 109 7.61 8.38 -9.33
N GLY A 110 7.19 7.36 -10.09
CA GLY A 110 6.91 7.48 -11.53
C GLY A 110 5.73 8.41 -11.82
N GLN A 111 4.71 8.40 -10.96
CA GLN A 111 3.54 9.28 -11.13
C GLN A 111 3.81 10.73 -10.74
N VAL A 112 4.52 10.97 -9.64
CA VAL A 112 4.66 12.31 -9.05
C VAL A 112 6.02 12.95 -9.33
N GLY A 113 7.05 12.13 -9.57
CA GLY A 113 8.45 12.50 -9.52
C GLY A 113 8.96 12.62 -8.07
N PHE A 114 10.25 12.88 -7.91
CA PHE A 114 10.81 13.26 -6.62
C PHE A 114 10.33 14.68 -6.27
N PHE A 115 9.38 14.78 -5.35
CA PHE A 115 8.79 16.06 -4.94
C PHE A 115 8.78 16.21 -3.42
N TYR A 116 9.57 17.15 -2.94
CA TYR A 116 9.67 17.48 -1.52
C TYR A 116 8.92 18.78 -1.20
N SER A 117 8.07 18.76 -0.16
CA SER A 117 7.37 19.95 0.32
C SER A 117 7.45 20.08 1.84
N LYS A 118 8.16 21.11 2.30
CA LYS A 118 8.18 21.51 3.72
C LYS A 118 6.78 21.87 4.24
N LYS A 119 5.93 22.46 3.39
CA LYS A 119 4.54 22.84 3.75
C LYS A 119 3.61 21.63 3.89
N ALA A 120 3.96 20.49 3.30
CA ALA A 120 3.20 19.24 3.42
C ALA A 120 3.49 18.51 4.74
N LEU A 121 4.70 18.68 5.30
CA LEU A 121 5.13 18.10 6.58
C LEU A 121 4.49 18.78 7.80
N ILE A 122 4.03 20.03 7.66
CA ILE A 122 3.37 20.75 8.75
C ILE A 122 2.03 20.06 9.06
N PRO A 123 1.81 19.57 10.30
CA PRO A 123 0.57 18.94 10.68
C PRO A 123 -0.59 19.95 10.58
N LYS A 124 -1.64 19.58 9.83
CA LYS A 124 -2.84 20.40 9.66
C LYS A 124 -3.97 19.79 10.49
N PHE A 125 -4.24 20.37 11.66
CA PHE A 125 -5.35 19.95 12.54
C PHE A 125 -6.72 19.94 11.84
N SER A 126 -6.88 20.78 10.81
CA SER A 126 -8.09 20.79 9.97
C SER A 126 -8.36 19.48 9.23
N LYS A 127 -7.36 18.60 9.06
CA LYS A 127 -7.52 17.26 8.49
C LYS A 127 -8.08 16.23 9.48
N PHE A 128 -8.02 16.49 10.78
CA PHE A 128 -8.51 15.59 11.84
C PHE A 128 -9.98 15.82 12.20
N ASN A 129 -10.66 16.79 11.57
CA ASN A 129 -12.06 17.05 11.87
C ASN A 129 -12.96 15.89 11.38
N PRO A 130 -13.62 15.14 12.29
CA PRO A 130 -14.39 13.96 11.93
C PRO A 130 -15.61 14.27 11.06
N LEU A 131 -16.29 15.41 11.28
CA LEU A 131 -17.40 15.88 10.44
C LEU A 131 -16.95 16.09 8.97
N LYS A 132 -15.77 16.67 8.75
CA LYS A 132 -15.22 16.81 7.39
C LYS A 132 -14.84 15.45 6.78
N GLY A 133 -14.40 14.50 7.61
CA GLY A 133 -14.14 13.12 7.21
C GLY A 133 -15.41 12.43 6.69
N VAL A 134 -16.49 12.47 7.47
CA VAL A 134 -17.79 11.89 7.08
C VAL A 134 -18.31 12.53 5.80
N LYS A 135 -18.32 13.87 5.71
CA LYS A 135 -18.75 14.57 4.49
C LYS A 135 -17.91 14.20 3.26
N ARG A 136 -16.63 13.90 3.44
CA ARG A 136 -15.75 13.44 2.36
C ARG A 136 -16.12 12.03 1.92
N ILE A 137 -16.46 11.13 2.84
CA ILE A 137 -16.91 9.77 2.54
C ILE A 137 -18.23 9.81 1.77
N PHE A 138 -19.20 10.62 2.19
CA PHE A 138 -20.49 10.81 1.51
C PHE A 138 -20.49 11.90 0.43
N SER A 139 -19.36 12.12 -0.24
CA SER A 139 -19.27 13.11 -1.32
C SER A 139 -19.61 12.52 -2.69
N SER A 140 -20.03 13.35 -3.64
CA SER A 140 -20.25 12.93 -5.04
C SER A 140 -19.02 12.26 -5.66
N LYS A 141 -17.81 12.68 -5.22
CA LYS A 141 -16.57 12.06 -5.65
C LYS A 141 -16.49 10.60 -5.19
N SER A 142 -16.85 10.31 -3.94
CA SER A 142 -16.86 8.95 -3.42
C SER A 142 -17.89 8.07 -4.10
N LEU A 143 -19.05 8.62 -4.47
CA LEU A 143 -20.05 7.90 -5.24
C LEU A 143 -19.51 7.49 -6.63
N VAL A 144 -18.78 8.38 -7.31
CA VAL A 144 -18.12 8.07 -8.58
C VAL A 144 -17.03 7.00 -8.41
N GLU A 145 -16.22 7.08 -7.34
CA GLU A 145 -15.23 6.03 -7.04
C GLU A 145 -15.88 4.68 -6.74
N LEU A 146 -17.02 4.67 -6.04
CA LEU A 146 -17.81 3.45 -5.79
C LEU A 146 -18.29 2.82 -7.10
N VAL A 147 -18.90 3.60 -7.98
CA VAL A 147 -19.38 3.13 -9.29
C VAL A 147 -18.23 2.57 -10.12
N LYS A 148 -17.08 3.27 -10.17
CA LYS A 148 -15.87 2.76 -10.83
C LYS A 148 -15.39 1.44 -10.21
N GLY A 149 -15.46 1.32 -8.88
CA GLY A 149 -15.12 0.11 -8.16
C GLY A 149 -16.01 -1.07 -8.57
N ILE A 150 -17.33 -0.87 -8.61
CA ILE A 150 -18.29 -1.88 -9.06
C ILE A 150 -17.99 -2.30 -10.50
N VAL A 151 -17.83 -1.34 -11.42
CA VAL A 151 -17.52 -1.63 -12.83
C VAL A 151 -16.24 -2.44 -12.97
N LYS A 152 -15.17 -2.10 -12.22
CA LYS A 152 -13.92 -2.87 -12.23
C LYS A 152 -14.15 -4.32 -11.79
N VAL A 153 -14.90 -4.54 -10.71
CA VAL A 153 -15.19 -5.89 -10.19
C VAL A 153 -16.05 -6.69 -11.16
N THR A 154 -16.95 -6.05 -11.92
CA THR A 154 -17.77 -6.74 -12.92
C THR A 154 -17.01 -7.11 -14.20
N ILE A 155 -15.99 -6.33 -14.57
CA ILE A 155 -15.18 -6.58 -15.77
C ILE A 155 -14.14 -7.69 -15.54
N ILE A 156 -13.61 -7.80 -14.32
CA ILE A 156 -12.69 -8.86 -13.87
C ILE A 156 -13.43 -10.18 -13.75
#